data_AF-A0A4P9VGC0-F1
#
_entry.id   AF-A0A4P9VGC0-F1
#
_cell.length_a   1.000
_cell.length_b   1.000
_cell.length_c   1.000
_cell.angle_alpha   90.00
_cell.angle_beta   90.00
_cell.angle_gamma   90.00
#
_symmetry.space_group_name_H-M   'P 1'
#
loop_
_entity.id
_entity.type
_entity.pdbx_description
1 polymer ?
#
loop_
_entity_poly.entity_id
_entity_poly.type
_entity_poly.pdbx_seq_one_letter_code
_entity_poly.pdbx_strand_id
1 'polypeptide(L)'
;MNLNRYSNMQFFSEHCWQPTHKWPAHDPLWPHLKHWLTHPGSLTEQLAKHFNSKVSVHLHRQQWLTATKEEQQYLGITPDTLTNIREITLFVRQQPCILARTVIPKETLSGNYQNLLTIKEQPLGHFLFGNANIIRLPQFELTTLKTADLPIQHDLPLPSEQVWGRRSRFLLSQKPLMITEYFLPFLLHSIENEQIGKPAASDILTTSSPSNDH
;
A
#
# COMPACT_ATOMS: atom_id res chain seq x y z
N MET A 1 -22.11 -32.10 20.75
CA MET A 1 -23.25 -31.17 20.72
C MET A 1 -22.73 -29.76 20.96
N ASN A 2 -23.15 -28.87 20.06
CA ASN A 2 -22.77 -27.46 19.89
C ASN A 2 -22.71 -26.63 21.19
N LEU A 3 -21.80 -25.64 21.23
CA LEU A 3 -22.20 -24.25 20.96
C LEU A 3 -20.98 -23.31 20.81
N ASN A 4 -20.91 -22.75 19.61
CA ASN A 4 -20.17 -21.56 19.18
C ASN A 4 -19.96 -20.49 20.27
N ARG A 5 -18.70 -20.09 20.47
CA ARG A 5 -18.32 -18.74 20.91
C ARG A 5 -17.00 -18.33 20.26
N TYR A 6 -17.01 -18.18 18.94
CA TYR A 6 -16.09 -17.24 18.30
C TYR A 6 -16.90 -15.99 18.04
N SER A 7 -16.84 -15.09 19.03
CA SER A 7 -17.45 -13.77 18.96
C SER A 7 -16.87 -13.03 17.75
N ASN A 8 -17.71 -12.84 16.75
CA ASN A 8 -17.51 -11.87 15.68
C ASN A 8 -17.37 -10.46 16.30
N MET A 9 -16.15 -10.07 16.64
CA MET A 9 -15.78 -8.66 16.83
C MET A 9 -15.30 -8.14 15.48
N GLN A 10 -16.27 -7.91 14.59
CA GLN A 10 -16.07 -7.08 13.41
C GLN A 10 -16.03 -5.61 13.86
N PHE A 11 -14.87 -5.16 14.32
CA PHE A 11 -14.57 -3.73 14.32
C PHE A 11 -14.28 -3.33 12.88
N PHE A 12 -15.33 -3.13 12.09
CA PHE A 12 -15.18 -2.42 10.82
C PHE A 12 -15.06 -0.94 11.14
N SER A 13 -13.84 -0.48 11.41
CA SER A 13 -13.55 0.93 11.18
C SER A 13 -13.72 1.15 9.68
N GLU A 14 -14.84 1.75 9.27
CA GLU A 14 -14.97 2.27 7.90
C GLU A 14 -13.92 3.37 7.75
N HIS A 15 -12.74 3.02 7.22
CA HIS A 15 -11.68 3.98 7.00
C HIS A 15 -12.19 5.06 6.04
N CYS A 16 -11.93 6.33 6.35
CA CYS A 16 -12.35 7.43 5.48
C CYS A 16 -11.43 7.46 4.25
N TRP A 17 -11.79 6.70 3.22
CA TRP A 17 -11.10 6.67 1.94
C TRP A 17 -11.48 7.89 1.10
N GLN A 18 -10.48 8.65 0.66
CA GLN A 18 -10.71 9.86 -0.12
C GLN A 18 -9.79 9.92 -1.34
N PRO A 19 -10.24 10.50 -2.46
CA PRO A 19 -9.39 10.74 -3.62
C PRO A 19 -8.17 11.59 -3.28
N THR A 20 -7.04 11.35 -3.95
CA THR A 20 -5.76 12.03 -3.68
C THR A 20 -5.84 13.57 -3.70
N HIS A 21 -6.71 14.17 -4.52
CA HIS A 21 -6.85 15.61 -4.65
C HIS A 21 -7.52 16.29 -3.44
N LYS A 22 -8.20 15.52 -2.57
CA LYS A 22 -8.85 16.05 -1.35
C LYS A 22 -7.88 16.20 -0.17
N TRP A 23 -6.69 15.64 -0.27
CA TRP A 23 -5.71 15.67 0.81
C TRP A 23 -4.88 16.96 0.78
N PRO A 24 -4.74 17.65 1.92
CA PRO A 24 -4.18 18.99 1.99
C PRO A 24 -2.69 18.98 1.62
N ALA A 25 -2.30 19.90 0.73
CA ALA A 25 -0.91 20.11 0.33
C ALA A 25 -0.06 20.88 1.38
N HIS A 26 -0.63 21.14 2.56
CA HIS A 26 -0.03 21.99 3.59
C HIS A 26 0.93 21.24 4.53
N ASP A 27 0.96 19.92 4.48
CA ASP A 27 1.95 19.12 5.22
C ASP A 27 3.30 19.18 4.48
N PRO A 28 4.41 19.63 5.10
CA PRO A 28 5.73 19.65 4.48
C PRO A 28 6.22 18.27 4.00
N LEU A 29 5.73 17.19 4.61
CA LEU A 29 6.03 15.81 4.20
C LEU A 29 5.22 15.39 2.97
N TRP A 30 4.16 16.13 2.63
CA TRP A 30 3.21 15.78 1.58
C TRP A 30 3.85 15.54 0.21
N PRO A 31 4.81 16.33 -0.30
CA PRO A 31 5.37 16.07 -1.63
C PRO A 31 6.08 14.72 -1.73
N HIS A 32 6.90 14.37 -0.72
CA HIS A 32 7.64 13.11 -0.67
C HIS A 32 6.69 11.93 -0.42
N LEU A 33 5.78 12.10 0.53
CA LEU A 33 4.79 11.09 0.82
C LEU A 33 3.84 10.86 -0.37
N LYS A 34 3.39 11.93 -1.06
CA LYS A 34 2.56 11.85 -2.26
C LYS A 34 3.26 11.06 -3.36
N HIS A 35 4.57 11.23 -3.55
CA HIS A 35 5.32 10.42 -4.51
C HIS A 35 5.18 8.92 -4.23
N TRP A 36 5.25 8.50 -2.97
CA TRP A 36 5.01 7.11 -2.55
C TRP A 36 3.54 6.70 -2.65
N LEU A 37 2.63 7.50 -2.12
CA LEU A 37 1.19 7.20 -2.07
C LEU A 37 0.54 7.13 -3.45
N THR A 38 1.11 7.82 -4.44
CA THR A 38 0.59 7.86 -5.82
C THR A 38 1.48 7.13 -6.82
N HIS A 39 2.53 6.44 -6.38
CA HIS A 39 3.42 5.70 -7.27
C HIS A 39 2.66 4.59 -8.03
N PRO A 40 2.58 4.67 -9.38
CA PRO A 40 1.78 3.75 -10.18
C PRO A 40 2.50 2.41 -10.46
N GLY A 41 3.80 2.34 -10.25
CA GLY A 41 4.61 1.14 -10.47
C GLY A 41 4.74 0.23 -9.24
N SER A 42 5.72 -0.68 -9.31
CA SER A 42 6.01 -1.65 -8.26
C SER A 42 6.58 -1.01 -7.00
N LEU A 43 5.88 -1.15 -5.86
CA LEU A 43 6.43 -0.74 -4.55
C LEU A 43 7.67 -1.56 -4.19
N THR A 44 7.78 -2.81 -4.63
CA THR A 44 8.97 -3.63 -4.39
C THR A 44 10.20 -3.01 -5.06
N GLU A 45 10.07 -2.51 -6.29
CA GLU A 45 11.18 -1.82 -6.96
C GLU A 45 11.50 -0.47 -6.32
N GLN A 46 10.45 0.29 -5.95
CA GLN A 46 10.63 1.58 -5.28
C GLN A 46 11.34 1.43 -3.93
N LEU A 47 10.93 0.44 -3.12
CA LEU A 47 11.59 0.08 -1.85
C LEU A 47 13.03 -0.37 -2.06
N ALA A 48 13.28 -1.22 -3.05
CA ALA A 48 14.63 -1.72 -3.32
C ALA A 48 15.59 -0.58 -3.69
N LYS A 49 15.12 0.37 -4.52
CA LYS A 49 15.86 1.57 -4.90
C LYS A 49 16.08 2.49 -3.71
N HIS A 50 15.03 2.80 -2.94
CA HIS A 50 15.07 3.71 -1.80
C HIS A 50 16.07 3.28 -0.73
N PHE A 51 16.06 2.00 -0.36
CA PHE A 51 16.93 1.48 0.70
C PHE A 51 18.26 0.90 0.19
N ASN A 52 18.47 0.89 -1.13
CA ASN A 52 19.56 0.16 -1.79
C ASN A 52 19.72 -1.26 -1.22
N SER A 53 18.60 -2.00 -1.13
CA SER A 53 18.55 -3.29 -0.43
C SER A 53 17.50 -4.21 -1.05
N LYS A 54 17.64 -5.52 -0.80
CA LYS A 54 16.64 -6.50 -1.23
C LYS A 54 15.36 -6.34 -0.43
N VAL A 55 14.23 -6.50 -1.10
CA VAL A 55 12.91 -6.59 -0.47
C VAL A 55 12.55 -8.06 -0.33
N SER A 56 12.14 -8.47 0.87
CA SER A 56 11.52 -9.78 1.09
C SER A 56 10.01 -9.64 1.24
N VAL A 57 9.29 -10.67 0.82
CA VAL A 57 7.83 -10.76 0.94
C VAL A 57 7.53 -11.86 1.94
N HIS A 58 6.70 -11.56 2.92
CA HIS A 58 6.13 -12.57 3.80
C HIS A 58 4.65 -12.73 3.48
N LEU A 59 4.22 -13.96 3.19
CA LEU A 59 2.82 -14.29 2.94
C LEU A 59 2.13 -14.68 4.25
N HIS A 60 1.20 -13.85 4.72
CA HIS A 60 0.41 -14.17 5.89
C HIS A 60 -0.81 -15.02 5.56
N ARG A 61 -1.44 -14.72 4.42
CA ARG A 61 -2.70 -15.34 4.02
C ARG A 61 -2.86 -15.36 2.51
N GLN A 62 -3.32 -16.48 1.96
CA GLN A 62 -3.90 -16.54 0.61
C GLN A 62 -4.99 -17.60 0.56
N GLN A 63 -6.26 -17.19 0.54
CA GLN A 63 -7.39 -18.11 0.61
C GLN A 63 -8.67 -17.52 0.01
N TRP A 64 -9.63 -18.40 -0.28
CA TRP A 64 -10.95 -18.03 -0.75
C TRP A 64 -11.82 -17.60 0.45
N LEU A 65 -12.28 -16.35 0.42
CA LEU A 65 -13.06 -15.71 1.48
C LEU A 65 -14.04 -14.71 0.86
N THR A 66 -15.01 -14.26 1.64
CA THR A 66 -15.87 -13.13 1.27
C THR A 66 -15.14 -11.82 1.59
N ALA A 67 -15.16 -10.88 0.65
CA ALA A 67 -14.62 -9.54 0.84
C ALA A 67 -15.45 -8.76 1.88
N THR A 68 -14.87 -7.74 2.51
CA THR A 68 -15.64 -6.86 3.42
C THR A 68 -16.70 -6.08 2.65
N LYS A 69 -17.73 -5.55 3.32
CA LYS A 69 -18.76 -4.73 2.66
C LYS A 69 -18.17 -3.54 1.90
N GLU A 70 -17.19 -2.91 2.51
CA GLU A 70 -16.42 -1.81 1.94
C GLU A 70 -15.72 -2.25 0.63
N GLU A 71 -14.96 -3.36 0.69
CA GLU A 71 -14.27 -3.91 -0.48
C GLU A 71 -15.24 -4.33 -1.60
N GLN A 72 -16.40 -4.88 -1.24
CA GLN A 72 -17.46 -5.24 -2.18
C GLN A 72 -17.99 -4.00 -2.91
N GLN A 73 -18.28 -2.92 -2.18
CA GLN A 73 -18.74 -1.65 -2.75
C GLN A 73 -17.68 -1.03 -3.65
N TYR A 74 -16.42 -1.03 -3.23
CA TYR A 74 -15.30 -0.47 -4.01
C TYR A 74 -15.06 -1.25 -5.32
N LEU A 75 -15.19 -2.57 -5.28
CA LEU A 75 -15.05 -3.45 -6.45
C LEU A 75 -16.31 -3.48 -7.33
N GLY A 76 -17.48 -3.10 -6.82
CA GLY A 76 -18.75 -3.23 -7.52
C GLY A 76 -19.19 -4.70 -7.67
N ILE A 77 -18.91 -5.54 -6.67
CA ILE A 77 -19.27 -6.96 -6.65
C ILE A 77 -20.40 -7.25 -5.66
N THR A 78 -21.11 -8.36 -5.87
CA THR A 78 -22.21 -8.77 -4.98
C THR A 78 -21.67 -9.39 -3.68
N PRO A 79 -22.42 -9.35 -2.57
CA PRO A 79 -21.99 -9.94 -1.29
C PRO A 79 -21.65 -11.44 -1.33
N ASP A 80 -22.26 -12.19 -2.24
CA ASP A 80 -22.04 -13.63 -2.42
C ASP A 80 -20.83 -13.95 -3.31
N THR A 81 -20.14 -12.93 -3.82
CA THR A 81 -18.96 -13.11 -4.67
C THR A 81 -17.81 -13.68 -3.86
N LEU A 82 -17.40 -14.91 -4.19
CA LEU A 82 -16.20 -15.51 -3.62
C LEU A 82 -14.95 -14.79 -4.14
N THR A 83 -14.06 -14.41 -3.24
CA THR A 83 -12.83 -13.68 -3.58
C THR A 83 -11.59 -14.42 -3.06
N ASN A 84 -10.50 -14.40 -3.82
CA ASN A 84 -9.20 -14.78 -3.30
C ASN A 84 -8.60 -13.57 -2.59
N ILE A 85 -8.42 -13.70 -1.29
CA ILE A 85 -7.82 -12.68 -0.43
C ILE A 85 -6.38 -13.08 -0.18
N ARG A 86 -5.47 -12.16 -0.50
CA ARG A 86 -4.02 -12.31 -0.30
C ARG A 86 -3.52 -11.17 0.58
N GLU A 87 -2.86 -11.50 1.68
CA GLU A 87 -2.28 -10.54 2.61
C GLU A 87 -0.78 -10.81 2.78
N ILE A 88 0.03 -9.78 2.57
CA ILE A 88 1.48 -9.86 2.63
C ILE A 88 2.06 -8.69 3.41
N THR A 89 3.28 -8.87 3.91
CA THR A 89 4.14 -7.76 4.33
C THR A 89 5.40 -7.72 3.47
N LEU A 90 5.76 -6.53 3.00
CA LEU A 90 7.04 -6.26 2.39
C LEU A 90 8.01 -5.81 3.47
N PHE A 91 9.18 -6.44 3.52
CA PHE A 91 10.25 -6.13 4.46
C PHE A 91 11.49 -5.64 3.73
N VAL A 92 12.20 -4.72 4.39
CA VAL A 92 13.55 -4.31 4.01
C VAL A 92 14.42 -4.36 5.26
N ARG A 93 15.58 -5.01 5.18
CA ARG A 93 16.48 -5.19 6.34
C ARG A 93 15.73 -5.74 7.58
N GLN A 94 14.82 -6.69 7.35
CA GLN A 94 13.93 -7.30 8.37
C GLN A 94 12.94 -6.33 9.03
N GLN A 95 12.84 -5.09 8.56
CA GLN A 95 11.87 -4.11 9.05
C GLN A 95 10.61 -4.10 8.15
N PRO A 96 9.40 -4.10 8.72
CA PRO A 96 8.17 -4.11 7.95
C PRO A 96 7.93 -2.73 7.33
N CYS A 97 7.82 -2.67 6.00
CA CYS A 97 7.66 -1.42 5.26
C CYS A 97 6.23 -1.21 4.76
N ILE A 98 5.62 -2.25 4.20
CA ILE A 98 4.28 -2.19 3.60
C ILE A 98 3.49 -3.41 4.03
N LEU A 99 2.28 -3.19 4.54
CA LEU A 99 1.28 -4.24 4.69
C LEU A 99 0.30 -4.14 3.54
N ALA A 100 0.17 -5.18 2.73
CA ALA A 100 -0.67 -5.16 1.54
C ALA A 100 -1.73 -6.25 1.58
N ARG A 101 -2.91 -5.90 1.10
CA ARG A 101 -4.05 -6.80 0.91
C ARG A 101 -4.58 -6.68 -0.50
N THR A 102 -4.72 -7.81 -1.15
CA THR A 102 -5.29 -7.93 -2.49
C THR A 102 -6.57 -8.72 -2.40
N VAL A 103 -7.62 -8.19 -3.03
CA VAL A 103 -8.92 -8.86 -3.15
C VAL A 103 -9.18 -9.10 -4.63
N ILE A 104 -9.27 -10.38 -5.00
CA ILE A 104 -9.48 -10.80 -6.39
C ILE A 104 -10.76 -11.63 -6.48
N PRO A 105 -11.85 -11.11 -7.07
CA PRO A 105 -13.03 -11.89 -7.39
C PRO A 105 -12.70 -13.17 -8.17
N LYS A 106 -13.39 -14.27 -7.86
CA LYS A 106 -13.18 -15.57 -8.53
C LYS A 106 -13.25 -15.45 -10.05
N GLU A 107 -14.17 -14.64 -10.55
CA GLU A 107 -14.35 -14.42 -11.99
C GLU A 107 -13.13 -13.78 -12.66
N THR A 108 -12.40 -12.94 -11.94
CA THR A 108 -11.15 -12.30 -12.38
C THR A 108 -10.01 -13.30 -12.52
N LEU A 109 -10.04 -14.40 -11.76
CA LEU A 109 -9.03 -15.48 -11.76
C LEU A 109 -9.31 -16.57 -12.80
N SER A 110 -9.82 -16.20 -13.96
CA SER A 110 -10.11 -17.14 -15.06
C SER A 110 -8.98 -17.16 -16.11
N GLY A 111 -8.83 -18.30 -16.80
CA GLY A 111 -7.83 -18.46 -17.86
C GLY A 111 -6.39 -18.22 -17.38
N ASN A 112 -5.67 -17.33 -18.07
CA ASN A 112 -4.25 -17.05 -17.84
C ASN A 112 -3.94 -16.41 -16.47
N TYR A 113 -4.95 -15.97 -15.73
CA TYR A 113 -4.78 -15.31 -14.43
C TYR A 113 -4.88 -16.26 -13.23
N GLN A 114 -5.10 -17.56 -13.46
CA GLN A 114 -5.05 -18.57 -12.39
C GLN A 114 -3.68 -18.66 -11.73
N ASN A 115 -2.61 -18.29 -12.43
CA ASN A 115 -1.26 -18.23 -11.87
C ASN A 115 -1.17 -17.29 -10.64
N LEU A 116 -2.02 -16.27 -10.53
CA LEU A 116 -2.14 -15.39 -9.36
C LEU A 116 -2.47 -16.15 -8.08
N LEU A 117 -3.11 -17.32 -8.17
CA LEU A 117 -3.36 -18.21 -7.03
C LEU A 117 -2.09 -18.90 -6.51
N THR A 118 -1.04 -18.97 -7.33
CA THR A 118 0.17 -19.75 -7.06
C THR A 118 1.41 -18.90 -6.79
N ILE A 119 1.29 -17.57 -6.76
CA ILE A 119 2.43 -16.64 -6.66
C ILE A 119 3.17 -16.70 -5.32
N LYS A 120 2.60 -17.33 -4.28
CA LYS A 120 3.26 -17.56 -2.97
C LYS A 120 3.94 -16.33 -2.39
N GLU A 121 5.26 -16.24 -2.33
CA GLU A 121 5.99 -15.07 -1.79
C GLU A 121 6.51 -14.14 -2.89
N GLN A 122 5.93 -14.18 -4.08
CA GLN A 122 6.28 -13.27 -5.16
C GLN A 122 5.49 -11.95 -5.04
N PRO A 123 6.12 -10.81 -5.34
CA PRO A 123 5.42 -9.55 -5.46
C PRO A 123 4.34 -9.61 -6.55
N LEU A 124 3.12 -9.20 -6.20
CA LEU A 124 2.03 -9.14 -7.16
C LEU A 124 2.34 -8.15 -8.30
N GLY A 125 3.10 -7.08 -8.01
CA GLY A 125 3.52 -6.08 -8.99
C GLY A 125 4.24 -6.66 -10.22
N HIS A 126 5.04 -7.72 -10.04
CA HIS A 126 5.72 -8.37 -11.17
C HIS A 126 4.71 -8.95 -12.18
N PHE A 127 3.58 -9.47 -11.69
CA PHE A 127 2.51 -10.00 -12.53
C PHE A 127 1.60 -8.90 -13.09
N LEU A 128 1.44 -7.79 -12.36
CA LEU A 128 0.54 -6.70 -12.74
C LEU A 128 1.16 -5.75 -13.77
N PHE A 129 2.45 -5.45 -13.68
CA PHE A 129 3.10 -4.44 -14.52
C PHE A 129 3.79 -4.99 -15.77
N GLY A 130 3.81 -6.32 -15.92
CA GLY A 130 4.39 -7.01 -17.09
C GLY A 130 3.37 -7.45 -18.16
N ASN A 131 2.08 -7.22 -17.96
CA ASN A 131 1.03 -7.76 -18.83
C ASN A 131 0.14 -6.64 -19.41
N ALA A 132 0.09 -6.54 -20.74
CA ALA A 132 -0.68 -5.51 -21.46
C ALA A 132 -2.20 -5.55 -21.20
N ASN A 133 -2.71 -6.65 -20.64
CA ASN A 133 -4.13 -6.83 -20.33
C ASN A 133 -4.55 -6.34 -18.94
N ILE A 134 -3.63 -5.69 -18.22
CA ILE A 134 -3.82 -5.20 -16.86
C ILE A 134 -3.82 -3.68 -16.87
N ILE A 135 -4.97 -3.11 -16.51
CA ILE A 135 -5.16 -1.65 -16.46
C ILE A 135 -5.39 -1.26 -15.02
N ARG A 136 -4.50 -0.44 -14.45
CA ARG A 136 -4.80 0.26 -13.20
C ARG A 136 -5.74 1.42 -13.52
N LEU A 137 -6.85 1.52 -12.80
CA LEU A 137 -7.67 2.72 -12.88
C LEU A 137 -6.90 3.91 -12.28
N PRO A 138 -6.99 5.10 -12.87
CA PRO A 138 -6.09 6.22 -12.56
C PRO A 138 -6.23 6.75 -11.13
N GLN A 139 -7.35 6.48 -10.47
CA GLN A 139 -7.66 7.02 -9.16
C GLN A 139 -7.12 6.14 -8.04
N PHE A 140 -6.18 6.70 -7.27
CA PHE A 140 -5.88 6.25 -5.92
C PHE A 140 -6.85 6.87 -4.93
N GLU A 141 -7.20 6.11 -3.90
CA GLU A 141 -7.84 6.64 -2.70
C GLU A 141 -6.93 6.41 -1.51
N LEU A 142 -6.83 7.42 -0.66
CA LEU A 142 -5.95 7.44 0.49
C LEU A 142 -6.78 7.51 1.77
N THR A 143 -6.20 7.02 2.85
CA THR A 143 -6.75 7.14 4.20
C THR A 143 -5.60 7.23 5.19
N THR A 144 -5.91 7.67 6.42
CA THR A 144 -5.00 7.57 7.54
C THR A 144 -5.69 6.88 8.71
N LEU A 145 -4.91 6.17 9.51
CA LEU A 145 -5.38 5.40 10.64
C LEU A 145 -4.23 5.18 11.62
N LYS A 146 -4.51 4.73 12.84
CA LYS A 146 -3.45 4.28 13.75
C LYS A 146 -3.04 2.85 13.40
N THR A 147 -1.81 2.48 13.70
CA THR A 147 -1.33 1.10 13.56
C THR A 147 -2.21 0.08 14.29
N ALA A 148 -2.78 0.46 15.43
CA ALA A 148 -3.74 -0.37 16.18
C ALA A 148 -5.05 -0.66 15.40
N ASP A 149 -5.43 0.22 14.47
CA ASP A 149 -6.66 0.13 13.67
C ASP A 149 -6.41 -0.51 12.30
N LEU A 150 -5.20 -1.05 12.04
CA LEU A 150 -4.92 -1.77 10.81
C LEU A 150 -5.87 -2.97 10.71
N PRO A 151 -6.61 -3.12 9.60
CA PRO A 151 -7.60 -4.21 9.47
C PRO A 151 -6.94 -5.60 9.35
N ILE A 152 -5.62 -5.62 9.27
CA ILE A 152 -4.78 -6.80 9.11
C ILE A 152 -3.84 -6.83 10.32
N GLN A 153 -4.26 -7.55 11.35
CA GLN A 153 -3.48 -7.76 12.56
C GLN A 153 -2.71 -9.07 12.45
N HIS A 154 -1.65 -9.08 11.66
CA HIS A 154 -0.61 -10.10 11.79
C HIS A 154 0.35 -9.56 12.84
N ASP A 155 0.71 -10.34 13.87
CA ASP A 155 1.48 -9.96 15.07
C ASP A 155 2.83 -9.27 14.77
N LEU A 156 2.77 -8.07 14.19
CA LEU A 156 3.88 -7.24 13.80
C LEU A 156 4.11 -6.27 14.97
N PRO A 157 5.33 -6.19 15.52
CA PRO A 157 5.66 -5.26 16.59
C PRO A 157 5.77 -3.84 16.01
N LEU A 158 4.63 -3.21 15.74
CA LEU A 158 4.55 -1.87 15.20
C LEU A 158 4.41 -0.84 16.33
N PRO A 159 5.13 0.30 16.28
CA PRO A 159 4.89 1.39 17.22
C PRO A 159 3.47 1.94 17.03
N SER A 160 2.91 2.52 18.09
CA SER A 160 1.58 3.14 18.07
C SER A 160 1.64 4.51 17.39
N GLU A 161 1.49 4.53 16.07
CA GLU A 161 1.63 5.73 15.25
C GLU A 161 0.52 5.85 14.21
N GLN A 162 0.37 7.04 13.64
CA GLN A 162 -0.48 7.24 12.48
C GLN A 162 0.24 6.73 11.22
N VAL A 163 -0.49 5.98 10.41
CA VAL A 163 0.00 5.42 9.14
C VAL A 163 -0.92 5.81 8.00
N TRP A 164 -0.39 5.69 6.79
CA TRP A 164 -1.12 5.96 5.57
C TRP A 164 -1.57 4.67 4.91
N GLY A 165 -2.80 4.65 4.43
CA GLY A 165 -3.31 3.63 3.52
C GLY A 165 -3.51 4.22 2.13
N ARG A 166 -3.19 3.45 1.10
CA ARG A 166 -3.67 3.70 -0.26
C ARG A 166 -4.42 2.48 -0.77
N ARG A 167 -5.37 2.70 -1.65
CA ARG A 167 -5.98 1.64 -2.43
C ARG A 167 -6.14 2.02 -3.88
N SER A 168 -6.13 1.02 -4.73
CA SER A 168 -6.35 1.18 -6.17
C SER A 168 -7.08 -0.02 -6.75
N ARG A 169 -7.88 0.25 -7.78
CA ARG A 169 -8.61 -0.76 -8.54
C ARG A 169 -7.90 -1.04 -9.86
N PHE A 170 -7.86 -2.31 -10.24
CA PHE A 170 -7.29 -2.79 -11.49
C PHE A 170 -8.35 -3.57 -12.26
N LEU A 171 -8.18 -3.61 -13.58
CA LEU A 171 -8.96 -4.43 -14.49
C LEU A 171 -8.02 -5.43 -15.18
N LEU A 172 -8.27 -6.72 -14.98
CA LEU A 172 -7.65 -7.82 -15.71
C LEU A 172 -8.64 -8.31 -16.75
N SER A 173 -8.40 -8.01 -18.03
CA SER A 173 -9.35 -8.31 -19.11
C SER A 173 -10.78 -7.84 -18.75
N GLN A 174 -10.90 -6.59 -18.29
CA GLN A 174 -12.14 -5.93 -17.83
C GLN A 174 -12.74 -6.46 -16.50
N LYS A 175 -12.09 -7.41 -15.83
CA LYS A 175 -12.56 -7.95 -14.54
C LYS A 175 -11.83 -7.30 -13.38
N PRO A 176 -12.53 -6.85 -12.32
CA PRO A 176 -11.94 -6.01 -11.31
C PRO A 176 -11.08 -6.81 -10.32
N LEU A 177 -10.04 -6.17 -9.78
CA LEU A 177 -9.41 -6.54 -8.52
C LEU A 177 -8.98 -5.26 -7.81
N MET A 178 -8.70 -5.35 -6.52
CA MET A 178 -8.17 -4.22 -5.75
C MET A 178 -6.94 -4.59 -4.96
N ILE A 179 -6.12 -3.59 -4.72
CA ILE A 179 -4.97 -3.65 -3.84
C ILE A 179 -5.09 -2.50 -2.85
N THR A 180 -4.99 -2.83 -1.58
CA THR A 180 -4.83 -1.90 -0.46
C THR A 180 -3.43 -2.06 0.11
N GLU A 181 -2.70 -0.97 0.29
CA GLU A 181 -1.35 -0.94 0.82
C GLU A 181 -1.27 0.07 1.97
N TYR A 182 -0.79 -0.37 3.12
CA TYR A 182 -0.54 0.46 4.30
C TYR A 182 0.96 0.68 4.47
N PHE A 183 1.36 1.94 4.57
CA PHE A 183 2.74 2.40 4.71
C PHE A 183 3.11 2.41 6.19
N LEU A 184 4.00 1.51 6.58
CA LEU A 184 4.31 1.24 7.98
C LEU A 184 5.39 2.20 8.52
N PRO A 185 5.49 2.37 9.85
CA PRO A 185 6.31 3.41 10.47
C PRO A 185 7.77 3.45 10.00
N PHE A 186 8.43 2.30 9.87
CA PHE A 186 9.82 2.24 9.40
C PHE A 186 10.03 2.91 8.02
N LEU A 187 9.08 2.71 7.09
CA LEU A 187 9.15 3.38 5.79
C LEU A 187 8.86 4.87 5.92
N LEU A 188 7.82 5.25 6.67
CA LEU A 188 7.44 6.65 6.86
C LEU A 188 8.59 7.46 7.49
N HIS A 189 9.20 6.97 8.58
CA HIS A 189 10.37 7.61 9.19
C HIS A 189 11.54 7.71 8.22
N SER A 190 11.75 6.70 7.37
CA SER A 190 12.81 6.77 6.36
C SER A 190 12.56 7.86 5.31
N ILE A 191 11.30 8.07 4.91
CA ILE A 191 10.92 9.13 3.95
C ILE A 191 11.11 10.51 4.60
N GLU A 192 10.70 10.66 5.86
CA GLU A 192 10.87 11.88 6.65
C GLU A 192 12.35 12.25 6.84
N ASN A 193 13.19 11.27 7.19
CA ASN A 193 14.61 11.49 7.40
C ASN A 193 15.35 11.87 6.10
N GLU A 194 14.91 11.36 4.93
CA GLU A 194 15.47 11.76 3.64
C GLU A 194 15.18 13.24 3.33
N GLN A 195 14.05 13.76 3.80
CA GLN A 195 13.71 15.17 3.68
C GLN A 195 14.57 16.03 4.60
N ILE A 196 14.78 15.62 5.84
CA ILE A 196 15.61 16.37 6.81
C ILE A 196 17.09 16.38 6.40
N GLY A 197 17.58 15.31 5.75
CA GLY A 197 18.95 15.18 5.28
C GLY A 197 19.27 15.87 3.94
N LYS A 198 18.27 16.39 3.22
CA LYS A 198 18.47 17.22 2.02
C LYS A 198 18.54 18.69 2.44
N PRO A 199 19.67 19.41 2.26
CA PRO A 199 19.70 20.85 2.51
C PRO A 199 18.63 21.52 1.65
N ALA A 200 17.85 22.42 2.27
CA ALA A 200 16.88 23.23 1.56
C ALA A 200 17.59 23.95 0.41
N ALA A 201 17.13 23.76 -0.82
CA ALA A 201 17.66 24.42 -2.00
C ALA A 201 17.28 25.92 -2.06
N SER A 202 17.35 26.62 -0.93
CA SER A 202 17.11 28.05 -0.79
C SER A 202 18.25 28.83 -0.13
N ASP A 203 19.32 28.17 0.34
CA ASP A 203 20.46 28.85 0.99
C ASP A 203 21.74 28.84 0.14
N ILE A 204 21.60 28.96 -1.18
CA ILE A 204 22.69 29.46 -2.05
C ILE A 204 22.28 30.83 -2.55
N LEU A 205 22.30 31.80 -1.64
CA LEU A 205 22.61 33.19 -1.94
C LEU A 205 22.84 33.88 -0.59
N THR A 206 24.08 34.32 -0.40
CA THR A 206 24.54 35.53 0.32
C THR A 206 25.70 35.24 1.29
N THR A 207 26.67 36.16 1.24
CA THR A 207 27.93 36.30 1.99
C THR A 207 29.12 35.57 1.32
N SER A 208 30.09 36.25 0.71
CA SER A 208 30.86 37.39 1.25
C SER A 208 31.41 38.36 0.17
N SER A 209 31.10 39.66 0.32
CA SER A 209 32.03 40.79 0.00
C SER A 209 33.17 40.84 1.04
N PRO A 210 34.25 41.68 1.01
CA PRO A 210 34.61 42.81 0.12
C PRO A 210 36.12 42.86 -0.32
N SER A 211 36.47 43.87 -1.15
CA SER A 211 37.74 44.62 -1.34
C SER A 211 39.12 44.04 -0.94
N ASN A 212 40.13 44.04 -1.84
CA ASN A 212 41.19 45.07 -1.96
C ASN A 212 42.34 44.70 -2.94
N ASP A 213 42.86 45.74 -3.60
CA ASP A 213 44.22 45.98 -4.12
C ASP A 213 44.91 45.01 -5.11
N HIS A 214 45.02 45.45 -6.37
CA HIS A 214 46.25 46.01 -6.95
C HIS A 214 45.98 46.79 -8.25
#